data_AF-A0A0F9UGY2-F1
#
_entry.id   AF-A0A0F9UGY2-F1
#
_cell.length_a   1.000
_cell.length_b   1.000
_cell.length_c   1.000
_cell.angle_alpha   90.00
_cell.angle_beta   90.00
_cell.angle_gamma   90.00
#
_symmetry.space_group_name_H-M   'P 1'
#
loop_
_entity.id
_entity.type
_entity.pdbx_description
1 polymer ?
#
loop_
_entity_poly.entity_id
_entity_poly.type
_entity_poly.pdbx_seq_one_letter_code
_entity_poly.pdbx_strand_id
1 'polypeptide(L)'
;MVILVIEIILLVLFIIFFVIGFYIIYKQVALVKKGEINFKDLFKCFLYGIIFSLSVMIVITVAFIFTLETPEFWQITPPDVHPFILIIPLLICLIYITFYPLIDFLFIALSTESDEGLSPFHKLISKKIINLSNYRIVNVITALLFYLGVFILPPFLLSAMGLPFIMIWITWMLVYPLMILTFYGSKGYIAGIANVYYHIPDITRSIFINFEDKKRGLKQFKSQPGLYIIIGLMIFVFVWAWVSLIQTIAFFFTETLVISTMTSVFVFVTLLFGILGYFTRFWGRKIKYRGIDILFAAYLMASIGINVLVNFLIVNKDMLKDTFDIWLITNEIVPNYRLFAWAAVIEEIVLIIFTSYFLLARNNSFVKNIQYSKITECGQTFDPIPLFNLIKNKNHQIKNHAEETLILMFERIPFKSDIDIN
;
A
#
# COMPACT_ATOMS: atom_id res chain seq x y z
N MET A 1 -16.22 -32.94 -14.75
CA MET A 1 -15.69 -32.22 -15.93
C MET A 1 -15.62 -30.70 -15.68
N VAL A 2 -16.61 -30.08 -15.02
CA VAL A 2 -16.62 -28.62 -14.73
C VAL A 2 -15.57 -28.18 -13.69
N ILE A 3 -15.33 -28.98 -12.65
CA ILE A 3 -14.26 -28.73 -11.65
C ILE A 3 -12.89 -28.56 -12.33
N LEU A 4 -12.59 -29.45 -13.30
CA LEU A 4 -11.35 -29.41 -14.08
C LEU A 4 -11.22 -28.11 -14.90
N VAL A 5 -12.33 -27.52 -15.35
CA VAL A 5 -12.31 -26.29 -16.16
C VAL A 5 -11.91 -25.08 -15.31
N ILE A 6 -12.43 -24.94 -14.09
CA ILE A 6 -12.07 -23.82 -13.21
C ILE A 6 -10.62 -23.94 -12.76
N GLU A 7 -10.17 -25.14 -12.39
CA GLU A 7 -8.77 -25.40 -12.03
C GLU A 7 -7.82 -25.04 -13.18
N ILE A 8 -8.17 -25.39 -14.42
CA ILE A 8 -7.40 -25.01 -15.61
C ILE A 8 -7.39 -23.49 -15.79
N ILE A 9 -8.52 -22.81 -15.63
CA ILE A 9 -8.59 -21.34 -15.73
C ILE A 9 -7.69 -20.69 -14.66
N LEU A 10 -7.77 -21.15 -13.41
CA LEU A 10 -6.96 -20.63 -12.31
C LEU A 10 -5.46 -20.91 -12.52
N LEU A 11 -5.10 -22.06 -13.10
CA LEU A 11 -3.73 -22.36 -13.50
C LEU A 11 -3.22 -21.44 -14.62
N VAL A 12 -4.04 -21.19 -15.64
CA VAL A 12 -3.70 -20.25 -16.73
C VAL A 12 -3.52 -18.84 -16.17
N LEU A 13 -4.42 -18.39 -15.28
CA LEU A 13 -4.29 -17.10 -14.60
C LEU A 13 -3.00 -17.04 -13.77
N PHE A 14 -2.68 -18.09 -13.01
CA PHE A 14 -1.43 -18.17 -12.25
C PHE A 14 -0.20 -17.99 -13.16
N ILE A 15 -0.16 -18.64 -14.32
CA ILE A 15 0.95 -18.50 -15.29
C ILE A 15 1.01 -17.07 -15.84
N ILE A 16 -0.13 -16.47 -16.19
CA ILE A 16 -0.21 -15.08 -16.68
C ILE A 16 0.35 -14.11 -15.62
N PHE A 17 -0.13 -14.20 -14.38
CA PHE A 17 0.32 -13.31 -13.31
C PHE A 17 1.77 -13.56 -12.91
N PHE A 18 2.25 -14.79 -13.01
CA PHE A 18 3.66 -15.12 -12.83
C PHE A 18 4.52 -14.40 -13.88
N VAL A 19 4.15 -14.46 -15.16
CA VAL A 19 4.88 -13.77 -16.25
C VAL A 19 4.84 -12.26 -16.07
N ILE A 20 3.68 -11.70 -15.69
CA ILE A 20 3.53 -10.27 -15.39
C ILE A 20 4.46 -9.88 -14.24
N GLY A 21 4.41 -10.58 -13.10
CA GLY A 21 5.24 -10.31 -11.93
C GLY A 21 6.74 -10.40 -12.24
N PHE A 22 7.15 -11.41 -13.01
CA PHE A 22 8.52 -11.56 -13.48
C PHE A 22 8.96 -10.36 -14.34
N TYR A 23 8.17 -10.00 -15.35
CA TYR A 23 8.52 -8.95 -16.30
C TYR A 23 8.61 -7.57 -15.64
N ILE A 24 7.73 -7.33 -14.68
CA ILE A 24 7.68 -6.11 -13.89
C ILE A 24 9.04 -5.83 -13.19
N ILE A 25 9.63 -6.82 -12.52
CA ILE A 25 10.95 -6.66 -11.88
C ILE A 25 12.07 -6.70 -12.92
N TYR A 26 11.98 -7.60 -13.90
CA TYR A 26 12.97 -7.71 -14.97
C TYR A 26 13.21 -6.36 -15.66
N LYS A 27 12.15 -5.62 -16.02
CA LYS A 27 12.24 -4.31 -16.67
C LYS A 27 13.00 -3.29 -15.80
N GLN A 28 12.78 -3.30 -14.48
CA GLN A 28 13.48 -2.39 -13.56
C GLN A 28 14.96 -2.76 -13.44
N VAL A 29 15.27 -4.04 -13.27
CA VAL A 29 16.65 -4.51 -13.16
C VAL A 29 17.41 -4.23 -14.46
N ALA A 30 16.80 -4.51 -15.61
CA ALA A 30 17.36 -4.24 -16.93
C ALA A 30 17.68 -2.76 -17.14
N LEU A 31 16.75 -1.87 -16.75
CA LEU A 31 16.92 -0.43 -16.89
C LEU A 31 18.09 0.10 -16.06
N VAL A 32 18.26 -0.42 -14.85
CA VAL A 32 19.35 0.01 -13.95
C VAL A 32 20.70 -0.56 -14.37
N LYS A 33 20.75 -1.83 -14.78
CA LYS A 33 21.99 -2.51 -15.22
C LYS A 33 22.31 -2.32 -16.70
N LYS A 34 21.58 -1.45 -17.41
CA LYS A 34 21.75 -1.19 -18.85
C LYS A 34 21.80 -2.47 -19.70
N GLY A 35 21.06 -3.51 -19.30
CA GLY A 35 20.98 -4.79 -20.01
C GLY A 35 21.93 -5.90 -19.54
N GLU A 36 22.88 -5.65 -18.64
CA GLU A 36 23.78 -6.69 -18.09
C GLU A 36 23.09 -7.48 -16.97
N ILE A 37 22.31 -8.51 -17.34
CA ILE A 37 21.52 -9.31 -16.39
C ILE A 37 22.21 -10.65 -16.13
N ASN A 38 22.53 -10.90 -14.86
CA ASN A 38 23.12 -12.17 -14.43
C ASN A 38 22.03 -13.20 -14.08
N PHE A 39 22.39 -14.50 -14.08
CA PHE A 39 21.49 -15.59 -13.70
C PHE A 39 20.91 -15.42 -12.27
N LYS A 40 21.70 -14.87 -11.34
CA LYS A 40 21.24 -14.53 -9.99
C LYS A 40 20.12 -13.50 -9.98
N ASP A 41 20.09 -12.58 -10.94
CA ASP A 41 19.06 -11.55 -11.03
C ASP A 41 17.78 -12.11 -11.67
N LEU A 42 17.92 -12.99 -12.66
CA LEU A 42 16.80 -13.77 -13.21
C LEU A 42 16.14 -14.63 -12.12
N PHE A 43 16.93 -15.29 -11.28
CA PHE A 43 16.41 -16.08 -10.17
C PHE A 43 15.61 -15.24 -9.16
N LYS A 44 16.05 -14.01 -8.85
CA LYS A 44 15.27 -13.09 -8.00
C LYS A 44 13.97 -12.65 -8.66
N CYS A 45 13.98 -12.37 -9.97
CA CYS A 45 12.77 -12.04 -10.73
C CYS A 45 11.80 -13.22 -10.72
N PHE A 46 12.31 -14.45 -10.85
CA PHE A 46 11.55 -15.69 -10.78
C PHE A 46 10.89 -15.87 -9.41
N LEU A 47 11.65 -15.74 -8.31
CA LEU A 47 11.10 -15.81 -6.96
C LEU A 47 10.02 -14.75 -6.71
N TYR A 48 10.25 -13.51 -7.16
CA TYR A 48 9.23 -12.47 -7.07
C TYR A 48 7.98 -12.84 -7.86
N GLY A 49 8.12 -13.33 -9.10
CA GLY A 49 7.01 -13.77 -9.94
C GLY A 49 6.14 -14.84 -9.27
N ILE A 50 6.76 -15.80 -8.58
CA ILE A 50 6.03 -16.84 -7.82
C ILE A 50 5.22 -16.19 -6.68
N ILE A 51 5.87 -15.41 -5.80
CA ILE A 51 5.19 -14.82 -4.64
C ILE A 51 4.10 -13.84 -5.07
N PHE A 52 4.36 -13.05 -6.13
CA PHE A 52 3.38 -12.17 -6.74
C PHE A 52 2.17 -12.95 -7.22
N SER A 53 2.38 -14.02 -7.99
CA SER A 53 1.28 -14.82 -8.53
C SER A 53 0.47 -15.49 -7.42
N LEU A 54 1.13 -16.09 -6.43
CA LEU A 54 0.45 -16.69 -5.27
C LEU A 54 -0.39 -15.67 -4.50
N SER A 55 0.13 -14.46 -4.27
CA SER A 55 -0.64 -13.38 -3.62
C SER A 55 -1.87 -12.99 -4.43
N VAL A 56 -1.73 -12.82 -5.75
CA VAL A 56 -2.86 -12.52 -6.64
C VAL A 56 -3.87 -13.68 -6.66
N MET A 57 -3.40 -14.93 -6.64
CA MET A 57 -4.27 -16.10 -6.57
C MET A 57 -5.09 -16.16 -5.30
N ILE A 58 -4.60 -15.70 -4.14
CA ILE A 58 -5.43 -15.59 -2.93
C ILE A 58 -6.65 -14.70 -3.25
N VAL A 59 -6.42 -13.53 -3.83
CA VAL A 59 -7.48 -12.56 -4.12
C VAL A 59 -8.46 -13.06 -5.19
N ILE A 60 -7.94 -13.62 -6.28
CA ILE A 60 -8.78 -14.17 -7.35
C ILE A 60 -9.59 -15.35 -6.84
N THR A 61 -8.99 -16.28 -6.10
CA THR A 61 -9.68 -17.46 -5.59
C THR A 61 -10.77 -17.07 -4.59
N VAL A 62 -10.53 -16.08 -3.73
CA VAL A 62 -11.58 -15.52 -2.85
C VAL A 62 -12.73 -14.94 -3.68
N ALA A 63 -12.44 -14.18 -4.73
CA ALA A 63 -13.46 -13.62 -5.60
C ALA A 63 -14.26 -14.71 -6.34
N PHE A 64 -13.59 -15.78 -6.81
CA PHE A 64 -14.24 -16.93 -7.42
C PHE A 64 -15.13 -17.68 -6.42
N ILE A 65 -14.62 -18.02 -5.24
CA ILE A 65 -15.42 -18.71 -4.20
C ILE A 65 -16.61 -17.84 -3.79
N PHE A 66 -16.42 -16.53 -3.59
CA PHE A 66 -17.53 -15.62 -3.30
C PHE A 66 -18.59 -15.64 -4.42
N THR A 67 -18.17 -15.68 -5.68
CA THR A 67 -19.11 -15.79 -6.81
C THR A 67 -19.88 -17.09 -6.74
N LEU A 68 -19.22 -18.20 -6.43
CA LEU A 68 -19.80 -19.55 -6.39
C LEU A 68 -20.78 -19.72 -5.23
N GLU A 69 -20.44 -19.22 -4.05
CA GLU A 69 -21.25 -19.33 -2.83
C GLU A 69 -22.40 -18.32 -2.79
N THR A 70 -22.40 -17.29 -3.63
CA THR A 70 -23.48 -16.29 -3.67
C THR A 70 -24.60 -16.75 -4.62
N PRO A 71 -25.81 -17.08 -4.10
CA PRO A 71 -26.89 -17.64 -4.92
C PRO A 71 -27.38 -16.69 -6.02
N GLU A 72 -27.23 -15.37 -5.84
CA GLU A 72 -27.66 -14.35 -6.81
C GLU A 72 -26.97 -14.50 -8.18
N PHE A 73 -25.77 -15.07 -8.23
CA PHE A 73 -25.01 -15.23 -9.47
C PHE A 73 -25.33 -16.53 -10.23
N TRP A 74 -26.10 -17.44 -9.63
CA TRP A 74 -26.33 -18.77 -10.18
C TRP A 74 -27.81 -19.11 -10.27
N GLN A 75 -28.23 -19.52 -11.47
CA GLN A 75 -29.55 -20.12 -11.70
C GLN A 75 -29.49 -21.66 -11.69
N ILE A 76 -28.28 -22.23 -11.67
CA ILE A 76 -27.96 -23.66 -11.71
C ILE A 76 -27.00 -23.95 -10.55
N THR A 77 -26.88 -25.20 -10.10
CA THR A 77 -25.88 -25.59 -9.10
C THR A 77 -24.48 -25.12 -9.50
N PRO A 78 -23.81 -24.28 -8.67
CA PRO A 78 -22.48 -23.77 -8.98
C PRO A 78 -21.47 -24.92 -9.03
N PRO A 79 -20.40 -24.78 -9.83
CA PRO A 79 -19.31 -25.74 -9.84
C PRO A 79 -18.44 -25.68 -8.58
N ASP A 80 -18.07 -26.84 -8.05
CA ASP A 80 -17.15 -26.90 -6.90
C ASP A 80 -15.73 -26.48 -7.28
N VAL A 81 -15.05 -25.84 -6.33
CA VAL A 81 -13.64 -25.45 -6.42
C VAL A 81 -12.86 -26.15 -5.32
N HIS A 82 -11.75 -26.79 -5.69
CA HIS A 82 -10.94 -27.50 -4.71
C HIS A 82 -10.33 -26.51 -3.69
N PRO A 83 -10.55 -26.70 -2.36
CA PRO A 83 -10.12 -25.73 -1.34
C PRO A 83 -8.62 -25.47 -1.23
N PHE A 84 -7.79 -26.45 -1.59
CA PHE A 84 -6.34 -26.28 -1.70
C PHE A 84 -5.88 -25.18 -2.66
N ILE A 85 -6.72 -24.75 -3.60
CA ILE A 85 -6.40 -23.64 -4.49
C ILE A 85 -6.29 -22.31 -3.72
N LEU A 86 -7.00 -22.16 -2.60
CA LEU A 86 -6.84 -21.02 -1.68
C LEU A 86 -5.78 -21.31 -0.60
N ILE A 87 -5.83 -22.50 0.01
CA ILE A 87 -5.00 -22.84 1.17
C ILE A 87 -3.51 -22.87 0.81
N ILE A 88 -3.12 -23.44 -0.33
CA ILE A 88 -1.70 -23.56 -0.71
C ILE A 88 -1.07 -22.17 -0.92
N PRO A 89 -1.63 -21.25 -1.73
CA PRO A 89 -1.11 -19.89 -1.84
C PRO A 89 -1.09 -19.14 -0.51
N LEU A 90 -2.15 -19.27 0.30
CA LEU A 90 -2.22 -18.65 1.62
C LEU A 90 -1.04 -19.07 2.50
N LEU A 91 -0.76 -20.37 2.61
CA LEU A 91 0.32 -20.88 3.46
C LEU A 91 1.69 -20.48 2.95
N ILE A 92 1.94 -20.55 1.64
CA ILE A 92 3.23 -20.15 1.08
C ILE A 92 3.47 -18.65 1.34
N CYS A 93 2.46 -17.81 1.14
CA CYS A 93 2.55 -16.39 1.46
C CYS A 93 2.75 -16.16 2.97
N LEU A 94 2.06 -16.91 3.83
CA LEU A 94 2.16 -16.78 5.29
C LEU A 94 3.55 -17.19 5.82
N ILE A 95 4.09 -18.28 5.29
CA ILE A 95 5.47 -18.72 5.54
C ILE A 95 6.45 -17.65 5.06
N TYR A 96 6.25 -17.10 3.87
CA TYR A 96 7.12 -16.08 3.31
C TYR A 96 7.14 -14.80 4.16
N ILE A 97 5.99 -14.29 4.60
CA ILE A 97 5.93 -13.11 5.48
C ILE A 97 6.51 -13.38 6.87
N THR A 98 6.50 -14.62 7.32
CA THR A 98 7.13 -15.01 8.59
C THR A 98 8.66 -14.95 8.47
N PHE A 99 9.23 -15.50 7.40
CA PHE A 99 10.69 -15.60 7.25
C PHE A 99 11.37 -14.32 6.74
N TYR A 100 10.68 -13.50 5.95
CA TYR A 100 11.31 -12.31 5.35
C TYR A 100 11.91 -11.32 6.39
N PRO A 101 11.23 -10.96 7.50
CA PRO A 101 11.79 -10.07 8.51
C PRO A 101 13.15 -10.53 9.07
N LEU A 102 13.35 -11.85 9.20
CA LEU A 102 14.64 -12.41 9.60
C LEU A 102 15.73 -12.10 8.56
N ILE A 103 15.44 -12.30 7.27
CA ILE A 103 16.37 -12.00 6.17
C ILE A 103 16.74 -10.51 6.20
N ASP A 104 15.75 -9.63 6.42
CA ASP A 104 15.96 -8.19 6.48
C ASP A 104 16.83 -7.77 7.68
N PHE A 105 16.56 -8.31 8.87
CA PHE A 105 17.37 -8.01 10.07
C PHE A 105 18.79 -8.55 9.97
N LEU A 106 18.98 -9.73 9.39
CA LEU A 106 20.31 -10.27 9.10
C LEU A 106 21.05 -9.40 8.09
N PHE A 107 20.35 -8.90 7.06
CA PHE A 107 20.94 -7.97 6.10
C PHE A 107 21.39 -6.68 6.80
N ILE A 108 20.56 -6.09 7.67
CA ILE A 108 20.89 -4.89 8.46
C ILE A 108 22.08 -5.12 9.40
N ALA A 109 22.18 -6.30 10.02
CA ALA A 109 23.29 -6.66 10.91
C ALA A 109 24.63 -6.84 10.17
N LEU A 110 24.58 -7.29 8.92
CA LEU A 110 25.76 -7.60 8.10
C LEU A 110 26.19 -6.45 7.19
N SER A 111 25.27 -5.58 6.79
CA SER A 111 25.54 -4.51 5.84
C SER A 111 26.37 -3.38 6.48
N THR A 112 27.51 -3.05 5.88
CA THR A 112 28.29 -1.84 6.19
C THR A 112 27.87 -0.61 5.36
N GLU A 113 26.94 -0.78 4.43
CA GLU A 113 26.50 0.29 3.53
C GLU A 113 25.63 1.32 4.25
N SER A 114 25.75 2.58 3.84
CA SER A 114 24.98 3.72 4.34
C SER A 114 23.48 3.43 4.38
N ASP A 115 22.81 3.87 5.47
CA ASP A 115 21.36 3.81 5.73
C ASP A 115 20.45 4.46 4.65
N GLU A 116 20.98 4.88 3.49
CA GLU A 116 20.30 5.64 2.44
C GLU A 116 19.19 4.86 1.68
N GLY A 117 18.91 3.61 2.05
CA GLY A 117 17.78 2.82 1.51
C GLY A 117 16.77 2.33 2.55
N LEU A 118 17.11 2.38 3.84
CA LEU A 118 16.28 1.80 4.90
C LEU A 118 15.06 2.67 5.18
N SER A 119 13.89 2.03 5.36
CA SER A 119 12.71 2.74 5.86
C SER A 119 13.00 3.32 7.25
N PRO A 120 12.27 4.36 7.72
CA PRO A 120 12.50 4.91 9.05
C PRO A 120 12.42 3.86 10.17
N PHE A 121 11.56 2.85 9.99
CA PHE A 121 11.47 1.71 10.91
C PHE A 121 12.76 0.89 10.92
N HIS A 122 13.26 0.52 9.74
CA HIS A 122 14.52 -0.21 9.62
C HIS A 122 15.70 0.59 10.19
N LYS A 123 15.74 1.91 9.97
CA LYS A 123 16.78 2.77 10.58
C LYS A 123 16.69 2.80 12.10
N LEU A 124 15.47 2.86 12.64
CA LEU A 124 15.25 2.84 14.09
C LEU A 124 15.69 1.51 14.68
N ILE A 125 15.29 0.38 14.09
CA ILE A 125 15.66 -0.97 14.52
C ILE A 125 17.18 -1.17 14.40
N SER A 126 17.77 -0.77 13.27
CA SER A 126 19.22 -0.82 13.03
C SER A 126 19.98 -0.08 14.14
N LYS A 127 19.66 1.20 14.35
CA LYS A 127 20.41 2.07 15.28
C LYS A 127 20.16 1.75 16.75
N LYS A 128 18.93 1.40 17.14
CA LYS A 128 18.55 1.23 18.54
C LYS A 128 18.62 -0.22 19.06
N ILE A 129 18.61 -1.22 18.18
CA ILE A 129 18.45 -2.62 18.57
C ILE A 129 19.57 -3.49 18.01
N ILE A 130 19.75 -3.50 16.68
CA ILE A 130 20.63 -4.47 16.02
C ILE A 130 22.10 -4.06 16.12
N ASN A 131 22.44 -2.85 15.65
CA ASN A 131 23.82 -2.36 15.53
C ASN A 131 24.26 -1.58 16.77
N LEU A 132 24.03 -2.16 17.96
CA LEU A 132 24.48 -1.60 19.24
C LEU A 132 25.97 -1.85 19.50
N SER A 133 26.54 -2.87 18.86
CA SER A 133 27.94 -3.28 19.04
C SER A 133 28.74 -3.07 17.76
N ASN A 134 30.06 -2.90 17.94
CA ASN A 134 31.01 -2.86 16.82
C ASN A 134 31.31 -4.27 16.26
N TYR A 135 30.94 -5.34 16.97
CA TYR A 135 31.20 -6.71 16.57
C TYR A 135 30.05 -7.28 15.73
N ARG A 136 30.34 -7.63 14.47
CA ARG A 136 29.34 -8.19 13.52
C ARG A 136 28.61 -9.42 14.04
N ILE A 137 29.33 -10.33 14.71
CA ILE A 137 28.74 -11.56 15.27
C ILE A 137 27.70 -11.22 16.34
N VAL A 138 27.99 -10.22 17.19
CA VAL A 138 27.06 -9.76 18.21
C VAL A 138 25.81 -9.17 17.56
N ASN A 139 25.95 -8.37 16.50
CA ASN A 139 24.81 -7.79 15.78
C ASN A 139 23.93 -8.85 15.08
N VAL A 140 24.54 -9.95 14.58
CA VAL A 140 23.79 -11.08 14.02
C VAL A 140 23.00 -11.82 15.11
N ILE A 141 23.62 -12.04 16.28
CA ILE A 141 22.95 -12.68 17.41
C ILE A 141 21.82 -11.80 17.94
N THR A 142 22.01 -10.49 18.07
CA THR A 142 20.96 -9.56 18.50
C THR A 142 19.81 -9.52 17.48
N ALA A 143 20.10 -9.53 16.18
CA ALA A 143 19.07 -9.64 15.14
C ALA A 143 18.24 -10.93 15.25
N LEU A 144 18.90 -12.07 15.48
CA LEU A 144 18.23 -13.36 15.66
C LEU A 144 17.35 -13.38 16.92
N LEU A 145 17.89 -12.93 18.06
CA LEU A 145 17.15 -12.84 19.32
C LEU A 145 15.97 -11.88 19.21
N PHE A 146 16.14 -10.74 18.54
CA PHE A 146 15.07 -9.79 18.31
C PHE A 146 13.96 -10.39 17.43
N TYR A 147 14.31 -11.06 16.33
CA TYR A 147 13.34 -11.75 15.48
C TYR A 147 12.57 -12.82 16.28
N LEU A 148 13.27 -13.69 17.01
CA LEU A 148 12.63 -14.73 17.81
C LEU A 148 11.72 -14.12 18.89
N GLY A 149 12.18 -13.08 19.59
CA GLY A 149 11.45 -12.44 20.67
C GLY A 149 10.22 -11.63 20.21
N VAL A 150 10.26 -11.01 19.03
CA VAL A 150 9.18 -10.13 18.55
C VAL A 150 8.24 -10.82 17.57
N PHE A 151 8.74 -11.68 16.68
CA PHE A 151 7.91 -12.28 15.64
C PHE A 151 7.46 -13.69 15.99
N ILE A 152 8.31 -14.51 16.63
CA ILE A 152 8.01 -15.92 16.89
C ILE A 152 7.40 -16.14 18.27
N LEU A 153 7.97 -15.55 19.32
CA LEU A 153 7.55 -15.77 20.69
C LEU A 153 6.10 -15.33 20.96
N PRO A 154 5.61 -14.15 20.51
CA PRO A 154 4.26 -13.70 20.87
C PRO A 154 3.15 -14.61 20.34
N PRO A 155 3.16 -15.11 19.09
CA PRO A 155 2.19 -16.11 18.63
C PRO A 155 2.12 -17.36 19.50
N PHE A 156 3.26 -17.89 19.96
CA PHE A 156 3.27 -19.06 20.84
C PHE A 156 2.76 -18.75 22.25
N LEU A 157 3.14 -17.60 22.82
CA LEU A 157 2.66 -17.18 24.15
C LEU A 157 1.15 -16.94 24.16
N LEU A 158 0.64 -16.23 23.15
CA LEU A 158 -0.79 -15.96 23.02
C LEU A 158 -1.58 -17.25 22.73
N SER A 159 -1.02 -18.17 21.95
CA SER A 159 -1.66 -19.48 21.72
C SER A 159 -1.70 -20.32 23.01
N ALA A 160 -0.66 -20.27 23.84
CA ALA A 160 -0.65 -20.92 25.15
C ALA A 160 -1.70 -20.34 26.12
N MET A 161 -2.19 -19.12 25.88
CA MET A 161 -3.30 -18.51 26.62
C MET A 161 -4.68 -18.97 26.12
N GLY A 162 -4.74 -19.87 25.14
CA GLY A 162 -5.99 -20.44 24.60
C GLY A 162 -6.53 -19.75 23.34
N LEU A 163 -5.77 -18.87 22.71
CA LEU A 163 -6.15 -18.25 21.44
C LEU A 163 -5.76 -19.15 20.24
N PRO A 164 -6.58 -19.20 19.19
CA PRO A 164 -6.29 -19.96 17.97
C PRO A 164 -4.96 -19.58 17.32
N PHE A 165 -4.06 -20.55 17.13
CA PHE A 165 -2.71 -20.29 16.65
C PHE A 165 -2.71 -19.65 15.25
N ILE A 166 -3.51 -20.18 14.33
CA ILE A 166 -3.57 -19.68 12.94
C ILE A 166 -4.01 -18.20 12.88
N MET A 167 -4.93 -17.81 13.76
CA MET A 167 -5.47 -16.46 13.83
C MET A 167 -4.39 -15.49 14.31
N ILE A 168 -3.68 -15.84 15.38
CA ILE A 168 -2.57 -15.03 15.87
C ILE A 168 -1.45 -14.98 14.85
N TRP A 169 -1.16 -16.10 14.19
CA TRP A 169 -0.09 -16.16 13.20
C TRP A 169 -0.38 -15.21 12.02
N ILE A 170 -1.59 -15.25 11.46
CA ILE A 170 -1.99 -14.34 10.38
C ILE A 170 -1.98 -12.89 10.86
N THR A 171 -2.67 -12.58 11.97
CA THR A 171 -2.81 -11.20 12.47
C THR A 171 -1.46 -10.60 12.86
N TRP A 172 -0.63 -11.31 13.63
CA TRP A 172 0.65 -10.82 14.14
C TRP A 172 1.66 -10.60 13.02
N MET A 173 1.76 -11.54 12.07
CA MET A 173 2.70 -11.42 10.95
C MET A 173 2.29 -10.32 9.95
N LEU A 174 1.01 -9.93 9.93
CA LEU A 174 0.53 -8.81 9.12
C LEU A 174 0.82 -7.43 9.72
N VAL A 175 1.01 -7.31 11.04
CA VAL A 175 1.24 -6.00 11.68
C VAL A 175 2.45 -5.27 11.09
N TYR A 176 3.61 -5.94 11.03
CA TYR A 176 4.83 -5.32 10.53
C TYR A 176 4.78 -4.86 9.06
N PRO A 177 4.38 -5.69 8.09
CA PRO A 177 4.27 -5.24 6.69
C PRO A 177 3.19 -4.18 6.50
N LEU A 178 2.05 -4.29 7.19
CA LEU A 178 0.97 -3.30 7.10
C LEU A 178 1.39 -1.94 7.64
N MET A 179 2.15 -1.89 8.74
CA MET A 179 2.75 -0.62 9.22
C MET A 179 3.64 0.04 8.16
N ILE A 180 4.40 -0.75 7.40
CA ILE A 180 5.26 -0.22 6.34
C ILE A 180 4.43 0.24 5.13
N LEU A 181 3.41 -0.52 4.73
CA LEU A 181 2.50 -0.18 3.62
C LEU A 181 1.68 1.09 3.91
N THR A 182 1.12 1.17 5.11
CA THR A 182 0.37 2.34 5.59
C THR A 182 1.27 3.56 5.62
N PHE A 183 2.50 3.44 6.16
CA PHE A 183 3.50 4.51 6.08
C PHE A 183 3.78 4.95 4.64
N TYR A 184 3.98 4.04 3.69
CA TYR A 184 4.46 4.42 2.36
C TYR A 184 3.46 5.21 1.52
N GLY A 185 2.19 4.82 1.50
CA GLY A 185 1.20 5.72 0.90
C GLY A 185 0.50 6.64 1.87
N SER A 186 0.99 6.70 3.09
CA SER A 186 1.07 7.87 3.97
C SER A 186 1.19 9.24 3.29
N LYS A 187 2.41 9.74 3.06
CA LYS A 187 3.14 9.14 1.95
C LYS A 187 2.56 9.64 0.64
N GLY A 188 2.29 8.69 -0.23
CA GLY A 188 1.65 8.90 -1.53
C GLY A 188 0.32 9.66 -1.46
N TYR A 189 -0.54 9.40 -0.47
CA TYR A 189 -1.79 10.12 -0.27
C TYR A 189 -1.56 11.62 -0.03
N ILE A 190 -0.61 11.97 0.83
CA ILE A 190 -0.22 13.38 1.07
C ILE A 190 0.42 14.01 -0.15
N ALA A 191 1.26 13.27 -0.90
CA ALA A 191 1.80 13.76 -2.15
C ALA A 191 0.69 14.03 -3.19
N GLY A 192 -0.33 13.17 -3.25
CA GLY A 192 -1.51 13.35 -4.09
C GLY A 192 -2.31 14.59 -3.70
N ILE A 193 -2.65 14.74 -2.41
CA ILE A 193 -3.31 15.94 -1.90
C ILE A 193 -2.49 17.17 -2.22
N ALA A 194 -1.19 17.18 -1.88
CA ALA A 194 -0.31 18.32 -2.08
C ALA A 194 -0.21 18.70 -3.56
N ASN A 195 -0.10 17.71 -4.46
CA ASN A 195 -0.09 17.94 -5.89
C ASN A 195 -1.37 18.67 -6.32
N VAL A 196 -2.55 18.16 -5.99
CA VAL A 196 -3.81 18.80 -6.38
C VAL A 196 -4.00 20.16 -5.69
N TYR A 197 -3.64 20.25 -4.41
CA TYR A 197 -3.74 21.45 -3.57
C TYR A 197 -2.91 22.61 -4.13
N TYR A 198 -1.67 22.36 -4.57
CA TYR A 198 -0.81 23.42 -5.10
C TYR A 198 -1.25 23.96 -6.46
N HIS A 199 -2.08 23.23 -7.23
CA HIS A 199 -2.63 23.74 -8.49
C HIS A 199 -3.93 24.54 -8.32
N ILE A 200 -4.50 24.61 -7.11
CA ILE A 200 -5.65 25.50 -6.88
C ILE A 200 -5.13 26.93 -6.67
N PRO A 201 -5.55 27.91 -7.50
CA PRO A 201 -5.11 29.29 -7.35
C PRO A 201 -5.58 29.88 -6.02
N ASP A 202 -4.64 30.35 -5.20
CA ASP A 202 -4.87 31.06 -3.93
C ASP A 202 -5.94 30.41 -3.04
N ILE A 203 -5.61 29.24 -2.48
CA ILE A 203 -6.59 28.33 -1.89
C ILE A 203 -7.43 28.97 -0.78
N THR A 204 -6.82 29.83 0.03
CA THR A 204 -7.46 30.54 1.14
C THR A 204 -8.57 31.43 0.65
N ARG A 205 -8.43 32.02 -0.55
CA ARG A 205 -9.48 32.82 -1.19
C ARG A 205 -10.42 31.95 -2.00
N SER A 206 -9.91 30.94 -2.70
CA SER A 206 -10.69 30.12 -3.64
C SER A 206 -11.93 29.46 -3.04
N ILE A 207 -11.89 29.09 -1.77
CA ILE A 207 -13.01 28.48 -1.04
C ILE A 207 -14.12 29.51 -0.81
N PHE A 208 -13.77 30.79 -0.66
CA PHE A 208 -14.71 31.88 -0.41
C PHE A 208 -15.19 32.61 -1.67
N ILE A 209 -14.52 32.43 -2.82
CA ILE A 209 -14.91 33.07 -4.09
C ILE A 209 -16.35 32.73 -4.47
N ASN A 210 -16.83 31.51 -4.19
CA ASN A 210 -18.22 31.13 -4.46
C ASN A 210 -19.25 31.90 -3.62
N PHE A 211 -18.85 32.36 -2.43
CA PHE A 211 -19.69 33.17 -1.54
C PHE A 211 -19.64 34.66 -1.89
N GLU A 212 -18.49 35.16 -2.39
CA GLU A 212 -18.32 36.55 -2.83
C GLU A 212 -18.91 36.81 -4.22
N ASP A 213 -18.61 35.95 -5.20
CA ASP A 213 -19.06 36.06 -6.58
C ASP A 213 -19.31 34.67 -7.17
N LYS A 214 -20.58 34.25 -7.07
CA LYS A 214 -21.06 32.96 -7.58
C LYS A 214 -20.74 32.75 -9.06
N LYS A 215 -20.76 33.79 -9.91
CA LYS A 215 -20.50 33.64 -11.35
C LYS A 215 -19.02 33.36 -11.60
N ARG A 216 -18.14 34.08 -10.93
CA ARG A 216 -16.68 33.87 -11.01
C ARG A 216 -16.28 32.52 -10.44
N GLY A 217 -16.81 32.14 -9.28
CA GLY A 217 -16.51 30.86 -8.65
C GLY A 217 -16.99 29.66 -9.48
N LEU A 218 -18.18 29.74 -10.08
CA LEU A 218 -18.67 28.70 -10.99
C LEU A 218 -17.82 28.60 -12.27
N LYS A 219 -17.32 29.73 -12.78
CA LYS A 219 -16.41 29.75 -13.95
C LYS A 219 -15.06 29.09 -13.62
N GLN A 220 -14.52 29.35 -12.43
CA GLN A 220 -13.30 28.73 -11.94
C GLN A 220 -13.48 27.22 -11.76
N PHE A 221 -14.57 26.79 -11.11
CA PHE A 221 -14.89 25.37 -10.97
C PHE A 221 -15.07 24.68 -12.33
N LYS A 222 -15.81 25.28 -13.27
CA LYS A 222 -16.00 24.71 -14.62
C LYS A 222 -14.69 24.62 -15.41
N SER A 223 -13.74 25.52 -15.19
CA SER A 223 -12.44 25.48 -15.87
C SER A 223 -11.57 24.32 -15.40
N GLN A 224 -11.62 23.96 -14.12
CA GLN A 224 -10.79 22.90 -13.52
C GLN A 224 -11.55 22.13 -12.43
N PRO A 225 -12.63 21.41 -12.77
CA PRO A 225 -13.49 20.75 -11.77
C PRO A 225 -12.77 19.59 -11.08
N GLY A 226 -11.88 18.91 -11.81
CA GLY A 226 -11.15 17.74 -11.33
C GLY A 226 -10.35 18.02 -10.06
N LEU A 227 -9.69 19.17 -9.94
CA LEU A 227 -8.86 19.48 -8.77
C LEU A 227 -9.69 19.55 -7.48
N TYR A 228 -10.84 20.24 -7.53
CA TYR A 228 -11.73 20.38 -6.38
C TYR A 228 -12.41 19.06 -6.01
N ILE A 229 -12.87 18.29 -7.01
CA ILE A 229 -13.49 16.98 -6.80
C ILE A 229 -12.48 16.00 -6.18
N ILE A 230 -11.25 15.94 -6.71
CA ILE A 230 -10.23 15.02 -6.22
C ILE A 230 -9.83 15.37 -4.78
N ILE A 231 -9.65 16.66 -4.44
CA ILE A 231 -9.38 17.06 -3.05
C ILE A 231 -10.54 16.70 -2.13
N GLY A 232 -11.78 16.97 -2.54
CA GLY A 232 -12.97 16.60 -1.76
C GLY A 232 -13.03 15.09 -1.52
N LEU A 233 -12.79 14.29 -2.56
CA LEU A 233 -12.77 12.83 -2.49
C LEU A 233 -11.64 12.33 -1.58
N MET A 234 -10.44 12.90 -1.68
CA MET A 234 -9.34 12.54 -0.78
C MET A 234 -9.71 12.86 0.67
N ILE A 235 -10.14 14.09 0.99
CA ILE A 235 -10.57 14.47 2.35
C ILE A 235 -11.67 13.53 2.86
N PHE A 236 -12.64 13.18 2.01
CA PHE A 236 -13.68 12.21 2.34
C PHE A 236 -13.09 10.85 2.70
N VAL A 237 -12.13 10.31 1.94
CA VAL A 237 -11.44 9.05 2.25
C VAL A 237 -10.74 9.11 3.61
N PHE A 238 -10.14 10.24 3.99
CA PHE A 238 -9.53 10.39 5.31
C PHE A 238 -10.57 10.40 6.44
N VAL A 239 -11.69 11.11 6.27
CA VAL A 239 -12.80 11.09 7.25
C VAL A 239 -13.41 9.68 7.31
N TRP A 240 -13.56 9.02 6.18
CA TRP A 240 -14.06 7.65 6.10
C TRP A 240 -13.15 6.66 6.84
N ALA A 241 -11.83 6.85 6.84
CA ALA A 241 -10.91 6.01 7.63
C ALA A 241 -11.21 6.07 9.14
N TRP A 242 -11.63 7.22 9.67
CA TRP A 242 -12.08 7.34 11.08
C TRP A 242 -13.41 6.63 11.31
N VAL A 243 -14.35 6.76 10.38
CA VAL A 243 -15.65 6.06 10.45
C VAL A 243 -15.43 4.55 10.40
N SER A 244 -14.56 4.09 9.49
CA SER A 244 -14.14 2.69 9.35
C SER A 244 -13.53 2.16 10.64
N LEU A 245 -12.60 2.90 11.26
CA LEU A 245 -12.02 2.53 12.56
C LEU A 245 -13.08 2.31 13.65
N ILE A 246 -14.02 3.25 13.78
CA ILE A 246 -15.09 3.15 14.77
C ILE A 246 -15.98 1.94 14.46
N GLN A 247 -16.27 1.68 13.19
CA GLN A 247 -17.06 0.51 12.76
C GLN A 247 -16.33 -0.80 13.04
N THR A 248 -15.04 -0.91 12.76
CA THR A 248 -14.24 -2.13 13.00
C THR A 248 -14.16 -2.44 14.50
N ILE A 249 -14.00 -1.40 15.33
CA ILE A 249 -14.04 -1.55 16.80
C ILE A 249 -15.44 -1.97 17.24
N ALA A 250 -16.50 -1.32 16.74
CA ALA A 250 -17.87 -1.68 17.08
C ALA A 250 -18.19 -3.13 16.68
N PHE A 251 -17.79 -3.54 15.48
CA PHE A 251 -17.98 -4.89 14.94
C PHE A 251 -17.42 -5.98 15.85
N PHE A 252 -16.27 -5.76 16.50
CA PHE A 252 -15.72 -6.71 17.46
C PHE A 252 -16.70 -7.01 18.61
N PHE A 253 -17.50 -6.01 19.03
CA PHE A 253 -18.48 -6.14 20.11
C PHE A 253 -19.90 -6.48 19.63
N THR A 254 -20.31 -5.97 18.47
CA THR A 254 -21.71 -6.04 17.99
C THR A 254 -21.95 -7.09 16.91
N GLU A 255 -20.89 -7.69 16.36
CA GLU A 255 -20.92 -8.69 15.28
C GLU A 255 -21.57 -8.23 13.97
N THR A 256 -21.93 -6.95 13.90
CA THR A 256 -22.69 -6.35 12.80
C THR A 256 -22.00 -5.06 12.38
N LEU A 257 -21.77 -4.92 11.08
CA LEU A 257 -21.29 -3.66 10.52
C LEU A 257 -22.45 -2.67 10.49
N VAL A 258 -22.34 -1.60 11.28
CA VAL A 258 -23.39 -0.57 11.48
C VAL A 258 -23.80 0.13 10.16
N ILE A 259 -22.89 0.20 9.18
CA ILE A 259 -23.15 0.75 7.85
C ILE A 259 -22.82 -0.33 6.81
N SER A 260 -23.76 -1.24 6.57
CA SER A 260 -23.67 -2.20 5.45
C SER A 260 -24.08 -1.50 4.14
N THR A 261 -23.12 -0.93 3.43
CA THR A 261 -23.36 -0.34 2.09
C THR A 261 -23.04 -1.29 0.94
N MET A 262 -22.66 -2.54 1.23
CA MET A 262 -22.07 -3.44 0.24
C MET A 262 -23.15 -4.36 -0.35
N THR A 263 -23.57 -4.09 -1.58
CA THR A 263 -24.16 -5.12 -2.45
C THR A 263 -23.08 -6.11 -2.89
N SER A 264 -23.46 -7.31 -3.34
CA SER A 264 -22.55 -8.34 -3.87
C SER A 264 -21.59 -7.80 -4.95
N VAL A 265 -22.04 -6.85 -5.77
CA VAL A 265 -21.23 -6.15 -6.79
C VAL A 265 -20.18 -5.22 -6.17
N PHE A 266 -20.50 -4.54 -5.07
CA PHE A 266 -19.56 -3.62 -4.41
C PHE A 266 -18.38 -4.35 -3.77
N VAL A 267 -18.50 -5.65 -3.47
CA VAL A 267 -17.37 -6.50 -3.03
C VAL A 267 -16.31 -6.61 -4.13
N PHE A 268 -16.70 -6.82 -5.39
CA PHE A 268 -15.74 -6.85 -6.50
C PHE A 268 -15.12 -5.49 -6.78
N VAL A 269 -15.91 -4.42 -6.64
CA VAL A 269 -15.43 -3.04 -6.83
C VAL A 269 -14.41 -2.67 -5.76
N THR A 270 -14.66 -3.01 -4.49
CA THR A 270 -13.72 -2.78 -3.39
C THR A 270 -12.46 -3.63 -3.49
N LEU A 271 -12.58 -4.91 -3.88
CA LEU A 271 -11.44 -5.76 -4.19
C LEU A 271 -10.59 -5.16 -5.33
N LEU A 272 -11.21 -4.75 -6.44
CA LEU A 272 -10.53 -4.20 -7.61
C LEU A 272 -9.84 -2.86 -7.31
N PHE A 273 -10.52 -1.92 -6.65
CA PHE A 273 -9.91 -0.65 -6.25
C PHE A 273 -8.87 -0.82 -5.15
N GLY A 274 -9.05 -1.79 -4.25
CA GLY A 274 -8.02 -2.19 -3.29
C GLY A 274 -6.75 -2.61 -4.02
N ILE A 275 -6.86 -3.60 -4.91
CA ILE A 275 -5.75 -4.11 -5.73
C ILE A 275 -5.07 -2.97 -6.51
N LEU A 276 -5.83 -2.19 -7.29
CA LEU A 276 -5.28 -1.10 -8.12
C LEU A 276 -4.63 0.01 -7.27
N GLY A 277 -5.27 0.41 -6.17
CA GLY A 277 -4.75 1.42 -5.25
C GLY A 277 -3.43 0.99 -4.61
N TYR A 278 -3.31 -0.28 -4.18
CA TYR A 278 -2.07 -0.80 -3.63
C TYR A 278 -0.96 -0.92 -4.69
N PHE A 279 -1.26 -1.42 -5.90
CA PHE A 279 -0.27 -1.56 -6.96
C PHE A 279 0.27 -0.21 -7.45
N THR A 280 -0.60 0.75 -7.73
CA THR A 280 -0.21 2.09 -8.22
C THR A 280 0.62 2.87 -7.18
N ARG A 281 0.32 2.71 -5.89
CA ARG A 281 0.99 3.36 -4.75
C ARG A 281 2.41 2.85 -4.51
N PHE A 282 2.71 1.59 -4.82
CA PHE A 282 4.00 0.98 -4.52
C PHE A 282 4.95 0.93 -5.72
N TRP A 283 4.43 0.68 -6.93
CA TRP A 283 5.25 0.48 -8.12
C TRP A 283 5.82 1.75 -8.75
N GLY A 284 5.36 2.93 -8.33
CA GLY A 284 5.84 4.22 -8.83
C GLY A 284 7.25 4.62 -8.36
N ARG A 285 7.89 3.85 -7.46
CA ARG A 285 9.26 4.15 -6.99
C ARG A 285 10.26 3.16 -7.56
N LYS A 286 11.38 3.70 -8.07
CA LYS A 286 12.55 2.95 -8.53
C LYS A 286 12.98 1.97 -7.44
N ILE A 287 12.61 0.69 -7.58
CA ILE A 287 13.15 -0.39 -6.75
C ILE A 287 14.66 -0.35 -7.00
N LYS A 288 15.41 -0.07 -5.93
CA LYS A 288 16.87 -0.15 -5.99
C LYS A 288 17.19 -1.62 -6.31
N TYR A 289 18.10 -1.86 -7.23
CA TYR A 289 18.42 -3.17 -7.83
C TYR A 289 18.95 -4.24 -6.86
N ARG A 290 19.01 -3.96 -5.56
CA ARG A 290 19.59 -4.89 -4.58
C ARG A 290 18.60 -6.03 -4.34
N GLY A 291 19.13 -7.23 -4.11
CA GLY A 291 18.29 -8.41 -3.93
C GLY A 291 17.30 -8.28 -2.77
N ILE A 292 17.68 -7.56 -1.72
CA ILE A 292 16.82 -7.28 -0.57
C ILE A 292 15.60 -6.43 -0.95
N ASP A 293 15.73 -5.48 -1.87
CA ASP A 293 14.63 -4.61 -2.29
C ASP A 293 13.57 -5.39 -3.11
N ILE A 294 13.98 -6.43 -3.86
CA ILE A 294 13.09 -7.33 -4.58
C ILE A 294 12.36 -8.27 -3.60
N LEU A 295 13.09 -8.82 -2.62
CA LEU A 295 12.50 -9.66 -1.57
C LEU A 295 11.51 -8.86 -0.71
N PHE A 296 11.83 -7.60 -0.41
CA PHE A 296 10.95 -6.66 0.27
C PHE A 296 9.68 -6.37 -0.53
N ALA A 297 9.81 -6.17 -1.84
CA ALA A 297 8.64 -5.99 -2.70
C ALA A 297 7.75 -7.26 -2.71
N ALA A 298 8.34 -8.46 -2.80
CA ALA A 298 7.61 -9.72 -2.69
C ALA A 298 6.92 -9.88 -1.31
N TYR A 299 7.58 -9.41 -0.25
CA TYR A 299 7.05 -9.46 1.12
C TYR A 299 5.79 -8.65 1.26
N LEU A 300 5.81 -7.42 0.77
CA LEU A 300 4.63 -6.57 0.77
C LEU A 300 3.52 -7.12 -0.12
N MET A 301 3.86 -7.73 -1.26
CA MET A 301 2.88 -8.39 -2.11
C MET A 301 2.18 -9.54 -1.39
N ALA A 302 2.92 -10.43 -0.73
CA ALA A 302 2.34 -11.52 0.04
C ALA A 302 1.42 -10.98 1.15
N SER A 303 1.83 -9.93 1.86
CA SER A 303 1.02 -9.30 2.90
C SER A 303 -0.27 -8.68 2.35
N ILE A 304 -0.24 -8.09 1.14
CA ILE A 304 -1.45 -7.54 0.51
C ILE A 304 -2.47 -8.65 0.24
N GLY A 305 -2.06 -9.77 -0.35
CA GLY A 305 -2.97 -10.88 -0.66
C GLY A 305 -3.65 -11.44 0.60
N ILE A 306 -2.87 -11.63 1.67
CA ILE A 306 -3.39 -12.09 2.96
C ILE A 306 -4.30 -11.02 3.59
N ASN A 307 -3.93 -9.74 3.56
CA ASN A 307 -4.77 -8.68 4.14
C ASN A 307 -6.12 -8.55 3.43
N VAL A 308 -6.15 -8.73 2.10
CA VAL A 308 -7.40 -8.75 1.33
C VAL A 308 -8.30 -9.91 1.78
N LEU A 309 -7.74 -11.11 1.98
CA LEU A 309 -8.48 -12.24 2.53
C LEU A 309 -9.02 -11.95 3.94
N VAL A 310 -8.20 -11.36 4.82
CA VAL A 310 -8.59 -11.01 6.19
C VAL A 310 -9.75 -10.02 6.19
N ASN A 311 -9.67 -8.95 5.41
CA ASN A 311 -10.74 -7.97 5.28
C ASN A 311 -12.02 -8.57 4.67
N PHE A 312 -11.87 -9.49 3.70
CA PHE A 312 -12.99 -10.22 3.15
C PHE A 312 -13.69 -11.08 4.22
N LEU A 313 -12.93 -11.79 5.06
CA LEU A 313 -13.47 -12.64 6.14
C LEU A 313 -14.20 -11.85 7.23
N ILE A 314 -13.81 -10.61 7.49
CA ILE A 314 -14.52 -9.72 8.41
C ILE A 314 -15.94 -9.42 7.90
N VAL A 315 -16.09 -9.27 6.58
CA VAL A 315 -17.38 -8.89 5.95
C VAL A 315 -18.22 -10.12 5.58
N ASN A 316 -17.60 -11.19 5.07
CA ASN A 316 -18.26 -12.34 4.44
C ASN A 316 -17.80 -13.66 5.07
N LYS A 317 -17.93 -13.78 6.40
CA LYS A 317 -17.38 -14.89 7.21
C LYS A 317 -17.82 -16.29 6.75
N ASP A 318 -19.07 -16.43 6.30
CA ASP A 318 -19.67 -17.75 6.03
C ASP A 318 -19.31 -18.27 4.63
N MET A 319 -18.86 -17.38 3.73
CA MET A 319 -18.57 -17.69 2.32
C MET A 319 -17.32 -18.54 2.10
N LEU A 320 -16.47 -18.72 3.12
CA LEU A 320 -15.25 -19.53 3.03
C LEU A 320 -15.24 -20.70 4.00
N LYS A 321 -16.40 -21.02 4.60
CA LYS A 321 -16.51 -22.04 5.63
C LYS A 321 -16.05 -23.42 5.14
N ASP A 322 -16.62 -23.87 4.03
CA ASP A 322 -16.30 -25.18 3.46
C ASP A 322 -14.85 -25.27 2.96
N THR A 323 -14.26 -24.12 2.60
CA THR A 323 -12.85 -24.06 2.22
C THR A 323 -11.93 -24.26 3.42
N PHE A 324 -12.23 -23.65 4.57
CA PHE A 324 -11.36 -23.70 5.74
C PHE A 324 -11.61 -24.89 6.66
N ASP A 325 -12.79 -25.53 6.61
CA ASP A 325 -13.15 -26.67 7.47
C ASP A 325 -12.39 -27.97 7.12
N ILE A 326 -11.69 -28.02 5.99
CA ILE A 326 -10.96 -29.23 5.54
C ILE A 326 -9.70 -29.54 6.35
N TRP A 327 -9.02 -28.51 6.87
CA TRP A 327 -7.75 -28.70 7.55
C TRP A 327 -7.81 -28.26 9.00
N LEU A 328 -7.21 -29.06 9.88
CA LEU A 328 -7.19 -28.83 11.33
C LEU A 328 -6.60 -27.47 11.72
N ILE A 329 -5.70 -26.93 10.90
CA ILE A 329 -5.08 -25.63 11.16
C ILE A 329 -6.01 -24.49 10.75
N THR A 330 -6.84 -24.67 9.72
CA THR A 330 -7.68 -23.60 9.17
C THR A 330 -9.12 -23.61 9.69
N ASN A 331 -9.59 -24.73 10.25
CA ASN A 331 -10.96 -24.86 10.77
C ASN A 331 -11.26 -23.86 11.91
N GLU A 332 -10.24 -23.36 12.61
CA GLU A 332 -10.40 -22.38 13.69
C GLU A 332 -10.63 -20.95 13.15
N ILE A 333 -10.46 -20.70 11.85
CA ILE A 333 -10.55 -19.37 11.24
C ILE A 333 -11.99 -18.84 11.28
N VAL A 334 -12.95 -19.63 10.80
CA VAL A 334 -14.36 -19.24 10.69
C VAL A 334 -14.99 -18.96 12.06
N PRO A 335 -14.86 -19.82 13.10
CA PRO A 335 -15.46 -19.55 14.41
C PRO A 335 -14.82 -18.35 15.12
N ASN A 336 -13.56 -18.01 14.82
CA ASN A 336 -12.80 -16.97 15.50
C ASN A 336 -12.52 -15.72 14.65
N TYR A 337 -13.20 -15.57 13.50
CA TYR A 337 -12.98 -14.49 12.52
C TYR A 337 -12.95 -13.08 13.13
N ARG A 338 -13.64 -12.85 14.25
CA ARG A 338 -13.66 -11.57 14.96
C ARG A 338 -12.29 -11.11 15.42
N LEU A 339 -11.38 -12.03 15.71
CA LEU A 339 -10.01 -11.68 16.13
C LEU A 339 -9.24 -10.97 15.02
N PHE A 340 -9.64 -11.12 13.75
CA PHE A 340 -9.09 -10.33 12.65
C PHE A 340 -9.39 -8.83 12.74
N ALA A 341 -10.47 -8.44 13.41
CA ALA A 341 -10.83 -7.03 13.59
C ALA A 341 -9.68 -6.26 14.26
N TRP A 342 -8.94 -6.88 15.18
CA TRP A 342 -7.80 -6.24 15.83
C TRP A 342 -6.65 -5.93 14.88
N ALA A 343 -6.38 -6.80 13.90
CA ALA A 343 -5.37 -6.51 12.88
C ALA A 343 -5.80 -5.34 11.98
N ALA A 344 -7.07 -5.30 11.57
CA ALA A 344 -7.63 -4.20 10.79
C ALA A 344 -7.60 -2.87 11.58
N VAL A 345 -7.98 -2.89 12.87
CA VAL A 345 -7.91 -1.73 13.77
C VAL A 345 -6.49 -1.19 13.88
N ILE A 346 -5.48 -2.06 14.04
CA ILE A 346 -4.07 -1.62 14.08
C ILE A 346 -3.68 -0.95 12.76
N GLU A 347 -4.04 -1.53 11.61
CA GLU A 347 -3.78 -0.92 10.30
C GLU A 347 -4.41 0.48 10.19
N GLU A 348 -5.69 0.60 10.54
CA GLU A 348 -6.44 1.86 10.47
C GLU A 348 -5.88 2.93 11.40
N ILE A 349 -5.54 2.57 12.65
CA ILE A 349 -4.89 3.48 13.61
C ILE A 349 -3.56 3.99 13.04
N VAL A 350 -2.73 3.11 12.51
CA VAL A 350 -1.42 3.49 11.97
C VAL A 350 -1.56 4.38 10.74
N LEU A 351 -2.54 4.09 9.86
CA LEU A 351 -2.88 4.94 8.72
C LEU A 351 -3.31 6.34 9.18
N ILE A 352 -4.19 6.42 10.16
CA ILE A 352 -4.70 7.68 10.73
C ILE A 352 -3.56 8.48 11.37
N ILE A 353 -2.71 7.85 12.18
CA ILE A 353 -1.57 8.50 12.84
C ILE A 353 -0.63 9.09 11.79
N PHE A 354 -0.18 8.30 10.81
CA PHE A 354 0.77 8.81 9.82
C PHE A 354 0.15 9.88 8.93
N THR A 355 -1.10 9.69 8.49
CA THR A 355 -1.77 10.68 7.64
C THR A 355 -1.99 11.98 8.39
N SER A 356 -2.44 11.92 9.65
CA SER A 356 -2.59 13.09 10.52
C SER A 356 -1.25 13.78 10.76
N TYR A 357 -0.20 13.01 11.03
CA TYR A 357 1.15 13.55 11.19
C TYR A 357 1.60 14.33 9.94
N PHE A 358 1.46 13.78 8.74
CA PHE A 358 1.87 14.48 7.53
C PHE A 358 0.96 15.65 7.14
N LEU A 359 -0.34 15.63 7.48
CA LEU A 359 -1.25 16.76 7.27
C LEU A 359 -0.97 17.93 8.22
N LEU A 360 -0.74 17.62 9.50
CA LEU A 360 -0.58 18.63 10.56
C LEU A 360 0.87 19.14 10.68
N ALA A 361 1.87 18.29 10.47
CA ALA A 361 3.28 18.67 10.57
C ALA A 361 3.77 19.40 9.30
N ARG A 362 3.31 20.64 9.13
CA ARG A 362 3.66 21.52 8.00
C ARG A 362 5.16 21.73 7.77
N ASN A 363 5.99 21.52 8.79
CA ASN A 363 7.44 21.75 8.73
C ASN A 363 8.29 20.49 8.55
N ASN A 364 7.68 19.37 8.11
CA ASN A 364 8.37 18.12 7.85
C ASN A 364 9.26 18.21 6.59
N SER A 365 10.45 17.59 6.64
CA SER A 365 11.36 17.46 5.49
C SER A 365 10.67 16.84 4.27
N PHE A 366 9.74 15.91 4.48
CA PHE A 366 8.96 15.32 3.39
C PHE A 366 8.10 16.34 2.64
N VAL A 367 7.39 17.21 3.35
CA VAL A 367 6.54 18.26 2.75
C VAL A 367 7.40 19.29 2.01
N LYS A 368 8.53 19.68 2.61
CA LYS A 368 9.51 20.58 1.96
C LYS A 368 10.04 19.97 0.66
N ASN A 369 10.38 18.68 0.67
CA ASN A 369 10.86 17.98 -0.54
C ASN A 369 9.80 17.87 -1.63
N ILE A 370 8.52 17.68 -1.28
CA ILE A 370 7.42 17.73 -2.24
C ILE A 370 7.34 19.11 -2.88
N GLN A 371 7.37 20.17 -2.07
CA GLN A 371 7.29 21.55 -2.57
C GLN A 371 8.46 21.87 -3.50
N TYR A 372 9.69 21.53 -3.11
CA TYR A 372 10.88 21.68 -3.95
C TYR A 372 10.74 20.92 -5.28
N SER A 373 10.36 19.64 -5.22
CA SER A 373 10.21 18.82 -6.42
C SER A 373 9.13 19.39 -7.33
N LYS A 374 8.05 19.93 -6.76
CA LYS A 374 6.95 20.50 -7.52
C LYS A 374 7.34 21.80 -8.21
N ILE A 375 8.09 22.67 -7.55
CA ILE A 375 8.63 23.89 -8.16
C ILE A 375 9.48 23.53 -9.38
N THR A 376 10.38 22.56 -9.24
CA THR A 376 11.25 22.11 -10.34
C THR A 376 10.46 21.51 -11.49
N GLU A 377 9.46 20.65 -11.21
CA GLU A 377 8.58 20.07 -12.22
C GLU A 377 7.78 21.15 -12.97
N CYS A 378 7.20 22.10 -12.25
CA CYS A 378 6.43 23.21 -12.83
C CYS A 378 7.30 24.15 -13.68
N GLY A 379 8.56 24.40 -13.27
CA GLY A 379 9.51 25.16 -14.08
C GLY A 379 9.90 24.47 -15.39
N GLN A 380 9.87 23.13 -15.42
CA GLN A 380 10.13 22.35 -16.64
C GLN A 380 8.90 22.24 -17.55
N THR A 381 7.71 22.16 -16.96
CA THR A 381 6.42 21.99 -17.67
C THR A 381 5.74 23.31 -18.00
N PHE A 382 6.34 24.45 -17.62
CA PHE A 382 5.79 25.80 -17.79
C PHE A 382 4.41 26.01 -17.14
N ASP A 383 4.20 25.46 -15.94
CA ASP A 383 2.98 25.68 -15.15
C ASP A 383 3.19 26.77 -14.07
N PRO A 384 2.67 27.99 -14.25
CA PRO A 384 2.87 29.09 -13.31
C PRO A 384 2.09 28.94 -11.99
N ILE A 385 0.98 28.19 -11.97
CA ILE A 385 0.01 28.26 -10.86
C ILE A 385 0.63 27.80 -9.53
N PRO A 386 1.30 26.63 -9.46
CA PRO A 386 1.95 26.20 -8.23
C PRO A 386 3.10 27.11 -7.81
N LEU A 387 3.82 27.72 -8.76
CA LEU A 387 4.92 28.65 -8.47
C LEU A 387 4.41 29.91 -7.78
N PHE A 388 3.35 30.54 -8.30
CA PHE A 388 2.73 31.73 -7.68
C PHE A 388 2.15 31.43 -6.29
N ASN A 389 1.60 30.24 -6.10
CA ASN A 389 1.14 29.79 -4.79
C ASN A 389 2.31 29.61 -3.79
N LEU A 390 3.43 29.05 -4.25
CA LEU A 390 4.59 28.74 -3.40
C LEU A 390 5.52 29.93 -3.12
N ILE A 391 5.49 31.01 -3.92
CA ILE A 391 6.14 32.28 -3.55
C ILE A 391 5.58 32.86 -2.24
N LYS A 392 4.29 32.64 -1.97
CA LYS A 392 3.63 33.10 -0.73
C LYS A 392 3.95 32.20 0.48
N ASN A 393 4.79 31.20 0.33
CA ASN A 393 5.12 30.26 1.41
C ASN A 393 5.92 30.95 2.52
N LYS A 394 5.68 30.56 3.78
CA LYS A 394 6.38 31.09 4.96
C LYS A 394 7.86 30.68 5.01
N ASN A 395 8.23 29.58 4.36
CA ASN A 395 9.62 29.13 4.32
C ASN A 395 10.41 29.89 3.25
N HIS A 396 11.39 30.70 3.68
CA HIS A 396 12.26 31.50 2.80
C HIS A 396 12.95 30.68 1.70
N GLN A 397 13.40 29.46 2.02
CA GLN A 397 14.07 28.59 1.06
C GLN A 397 13.15 28.17 -0.10
N ILE A 398 11.89 27.83 0.21
CA ILE A 398 10.88 27.45 -0.80
C ILE A 398 10.44 28.66 -1.60
N LYS A 399 10.26 29.80 -0.93
CA LYS A 399 9.90 31.06 -1.57
C LYS A 399 10.95 31.47 -2.61
N ASN A 400 12.23 31.53 -2.22
CA ASN A 400 13.30 31.94 -3.11
C ASN A 400 13.42 30.98 -4.31
N HIS A 401 13.35 29.67 -4.07
CA HIS A 401 13.37 28.67 -5.16
C HIS A 401 12.21 28.84 -6.14
N ALA A 402 11.01 29.13 -5.64
CA ALA A 402 9.84 29.39 -6.49
C ALA A 402 9.99 30.69 -7.30
N GLU A 403 10.55 31.74 -6.70
CA GLU A 403 10.82 33.04 -7.32
C GLU A 403 11.87 32.93 -8.43
N GLU A 404 13.02 32.33 -8.14
CA GLU A 404 14.08 32.06 -9.13
C GLU A 404 13.55 31.22 -10.30
N THR A 405 12.77 30.17 -10.00
CA THR A 405 12.20 29.31 -11.05
C THR A 405 11.16 30.06 -11.90
N LEU A 406 10.36 30.95 -11.32
CA LEU A 406 9.42 31.80 -12.06
C LEU A 406 10.16 32.75 -13.00
N ILE A 407 11.23 33.41 -12.53
CA ILE A 407 12.05 34.29 -13.37
C ILE A 407 12.62 33.50 -14.55
N LEU A 408 13.27 32.36 -14.28
CA LEU A 408 13.81 31.48 -15.34
C LEU A 408 12.75 31.01 -16.33
N MET A 409 11.52 30.74 -15.85
CA MET A 409 10.42 30.33 -16.72
C MET A 409 10.02 31.46 -17.68
N PHE A 410 9.89 32.70 -17.18
CA PHE A 410 9.55 33.87 -18.00
C PHE A 410 10.68 34.27 -18.96
N GLU A 411 11.95 34.16 -18.54
CA GLU A 411 13.11 34.39 -19.42
C GLU A 411 13.19 33.39 -20.58
N ARG A 412 12.67 32.17 -20.38
CA ARG A 412 12.63 31.11 -21.40
C ARG A 412 11.42 31.19 -22.33
N ILE A 413 10.42 32.01 -22.01
CA ILE A 413 9.33 32.24 -22.95
C ILE A 413 9.96 32.95 -24.14
N PRO A 414 9.93 32.35 -25.36
CA PRO A 414 10.47 33.03 -26.53
C PRO A 414 9.74 34.36 -26.64
N PHE A 415 10.49 35.47 -26.61
CA PHE A 415 9.96 36.78 -26.94
C PHE A 415 9.27 36.62 -28.30
N LYS A 416 7.93 36.57 -28.31
CA LYS A 416 7.17 36.83 -29.52
C LYS A 416 7.47 38.28 -29.83
N SER A 417 8.43 38.49 -30.71
CA SER A 417 8.84 39.78 -31.28
C SER A 417 7.72 40.52 -32.01
N ASP A 418 6.51 39.96 -32.06
CA ASP A 418 5.45 40.38 -32.97
C ASP A 418 4.24 41.01 -32.25
N ILE A 419 4.34 41.32 -30.95
CA ILE A 419 3.31 42.12 -30.27
C ILE A 419 3.87 43.52 -30.05
N ASP A 420 3.60 44.39 -31.01
CA ASP A 420 3.79 45.83 -30.87
C ASP A 420 2.86 46.33 -29.75
N ILE A 421 3.45 46.94 -28.72
CA ILE A 421 2.72 47.52 -27.57
C ILE A 421 2.56 49.04 -27.76
N ASN A 422 2.80 49.54 -28.96
CA ASN A 422 2.59 50.95 -29.32
C ASN A 422 1.23 51.21 -29.96
#